data_AF-A0AAN0LYN1-F1
#
_entry.id   AF-A0AAN0LYN1-F1
#
_cell.length_a   1.000
_cell.length_b   1.000
_cell.length_c   1.000
_cell.angle_alpha   90.00
_cell.angle_beta   90.00
_cell.angle_gamma   90.00
#
_symmetry.space_group_name_H-M   'P 1'
#
loop_
_entity.id
_entity.type
_entity.pdbx_description
1 polymer ?
#
loop_
_entity_poly.entity_id
_entity_poly.type
_entity_poly.pdbx_seq_one_letter_code
_entity_poly.pdbx_strand_id
1 'polypeptide(L)'
;MNSRITQMLCEMVRIDSESGDERIFHNYLKTTFTNLGLKCIEDGSLKKTGLGANNLVFILEGDKTQEPLFFSSHSDTVKPEKVSSQ
;
A
#
# COMPACT_ATOMS: atom_id res chain seq x y z
N MET A 1 -16.38 9.34 15.17
CA MET A 1 -15.37 8.75 14.27
C MET A 1 -15.72 7.28 14.08
N ASN A 2 -15.77 6.78 12.84
CA ASN A 2 -16.09 5.36 12.59
C ASN A 2 -14.93 4.47 13.11
N SER A 3 -15.19 3.67 14.14
CA SER A 3 -14.15 2.88 14.85
C SER A 3 -13.37 1.96 13.93
N ARG A 4 -14.01 1.41 12.89
CA ARG A 4 -13.36 0.50 11.92
C ARG A 4 -12.25 1.18 11.13
N ILE A 5 -12.48 2.39 10.63
CA ILE A 5 -11.48 3.12 9.82
C ILE A 5 -10.32 3.59 10.68
N THR A 6 -10.61 4.10 11.88
CA THR A 6 -9.56 4.48 12.84
C THR A 6 -8.71 3.28 13.24
N GLN A 7 -9.33 2.14 13.54
CA GLN A 7 -8.61 0.92 13.88
C GLN A 7 -7.73 0.45 12.72
N MET A 8 -8.27 0.38 11.51
CA MET A 8 -7.52 0.00 10.31
C MET A 8 -6.32 0.93 10.07
N LEU A 9 -6.51 2.24 10.21
CA LEU A 9 -5.40 3.20 10.10
C LEU A 9 -4.34 2.92 11.17
N CYS A 10 -4.74 2.74 12.44
CA CYS A 10 -3.82 2.43 13.52
C CYS A 10 -3.08 1.09 13.33
N GLU A 11 -3.70 0.11 12.68
CA GLU A 11 -3.04 -1.16 12.32
C GLU A 11 -2.01 -0.93 11.20
N MET A 12 -2.38 -0.20 10.15
CA MET A 12 -1.50 0.09 9.00
C MET A 12 -0.25 0.89 9.41
N VAL A 13 -0.40 1.94 10.23
CA VAL A 13 0.75 2.80 10.64
C VAL A 13 1.76 2.11 11.56
N ARG A 14 1.43 0.91 12.09
CA ARG A 14 2.36 0.10 12.90
C ARG A 14 3.22 -0.84 12.05
N ILE A 15 2.99 -0.89 10.74
CA ILE A 15 3.76 -1.69 9.81
C ILE A 15 4.81 -0.78 9.16
N ASP A 16 6.08 -1.06 9.43
CA ASP A 16 7.18 -0.30 8.86
C ASP A 16 7.14 -0.37 7.32
N SER A 17 7.35 0.78 6.71
CA SER A 17 7.27 0.98 5.26
C SER A 17 8.12 2.18 4.83
N GLU A 18 9.27 2.40 5.47
CA GLU A 18 10.19 3.46 5.05
C GLU A 18 10.55 3.30 3.56
N SER A 19 10.69 4.40 2.84
CA SER A 19 11.03 4.39 1.42
C SER A 19 12.29 3.53 1.17
N GLY A 20 12.15 2.50 0.34
CA GLY A 20 13.15 1.45 0.09
C GLY A 20 12.96 0.13 0.86
N ASP A 21 12.03 0.05 1.82
CA ASP A 21 11.73 -1.15 2.63
C ASP A 21 10.22 -1.42 2.73
N GLU A 22 9.47 -1.23 1.64
CA GLU A 22 8.01 -1.32 1.64
C GLU A 22 7.47 -2.76 1.63
N ARG A 23 8.35 -3.76 1.56
CA ARG A 23 7.99 -5.16 1.25
C ARG A 23 7.04 -5.77 2.27
N ILE A 24 7.23 -5.49 3.56
CA ILE A 24 6.36 -6.03 4.62
C ILE A 24 4.96 -5.46 4.50
N PHE A 25 4.85 -4.14 4.29
CA PHE A 25 3.58 -3.47 4.11
C PHE A 25 2.88 -3.89 2.81
N HIS A 26 3.62 -4.12 1.72
CA HIS A 26 3.08 -4.67 0.48
C HIS A 26 2.48 -6.06 0.66
N ASN A 27 3.08 -6.93 1.47
CA ASN A 27 2.51 -8.25 1.79
C ASN A 27 1.17 -8.12 2.55
N TYR A 28 1.08 -7.16 3.48
CA TYR A 28 -0.16 -6.84 4.17
C TYR A 28 -1.25 -6.35 3.20
N LEU A 29 -0.92 -5.43 2.29
CA LEU A 29 -1.86 -4.92 1.27
C LEU A 29 -2.32 -6.04 0.33
N LYS A 30 -1.40 -6.87 -0.19
CA LYS A 30 -1.73 -8.02 -1.06
C LYS A 30 -2.74 -8.95 -0.38
N THR A 31 -2.48 -9.31 0.87
CA THR A 31 -3.37 -10.18 1.65
C THR A 31 -4.73 -9.53 1.87
N THR A 32 -4.74 -8.27 2.29
CA THR A 32 -5.97 -7.52 2.59
C THR A 32 -6.86 -7.39 1.37
N PHE A 33 -6.32 -6.93 0.23
CA PHE A 33 -7.10 -6.76 -0.98
C PHE A 33 -7.51 -8.08 -1.64
N THR A 34 -6.67 -9.12 -1.55
CA THR A 34 -7.05 -10.47 -2.02
C THR A 34 -8.22 -11.03 -1.20
N ASN A 35 -8.22 -10.84 0.12
CA ASN A 35 -9.33 -11.25 0.99
C ASN A 35 -10.62 -10.47 0.72
N LEU A 36 -10.52 -9.27 0.15
CA LEU A 36 -11.66 -8.48 -0.33
C LEU A 36 -12.11 -8.88 -1.76
N GLY A 37 -11.45 -9.85 -2.39
CA GLY A 37 -11.79 -10.37 -3.72
C GLY A 37 -11.18 -9.60 -4.90
N LEU A 38 -10.21 -8.72 -4.66
CA LEU A 38 -9.52 -8.00 -5.73
C LEU A 38 -8.39 -8.84 -6.33
N LYS A 39 -8.19 -8.72 -7.63
CA LYS A 39 -7.01 -9.27 -8.32
C LYS A 39 -5.83 -8.33 -8.10
N CYS A 40 -4.68 -8.88 -7.72
CA CYS A 40 -3.44 -8.12 -7.59
C CYS A 40 -2.54 -8.33 -8.81
N ILE A 41 -2.05 -7.24 -9.39
CA ILE A 41 -0.99 -7.22 -10.39
C ILE A 41 0.19 -6.48 -9.78
N GLU A 42 1.38 -7.03 -9.95
CA GLU A 42 2.63 -6.43 -9.53
C GLU A 42 3.47 -6.11 -10.77
N ASP A 43 3.95 -4.87 -10.87
CA ASP A 43 4.74 -4.45 -12.03
C ASP A 43 6.24 -4.82 -11.89
N GLY A 44 7.10 -4.23 -12.72
CA GLY A 44 8.56 -4.42 -12.66
C GLY A 44 9.32 -3.16 -12.23
N SER A 45 8.70 -2.22 -11.53
CA SER A 45 9.27 -0.91 -11.21
C SER A 45 10.51 -1.00 -10.32
N LEU A 46 10.61 -2.03 -9.46
CA LEU A 46 11.76 -2.31 -8.61
C LEU A 46 13.08 -2.25 -9.38
N LYS A 47 13.12 -2.85 -10.58
CA LYS A 47 14.33 -2.92 -11.41
C LYS A 47 14.78 -1.55 -11.94
N LYS A 48 13.86 -0.59 -12.02
CA LYS A 48 14.11 0.75 -12.57
C LYS A 48 14.35 1.80 -11.48
N THR A 49 13.67 1.67 -10.34
CA THR A 49 13.69 2.67 -9.26
C THR A 49 14.72 2.37 -8.18
N GLY A 50 15.07 1.09 -7.97
CA GLY A 50 15.90 0.67 -6.85
C GLY A 50 15.23 0.79 -5.48
N LEU A 51 13.90 0.95 -5.44
CA LEU A 51 13.10 0.96 -4.19
C LEU A 51 12.96 -0.46 -3.61
N GLY A 52 12.17 -0.67 -2.55
CA GLY A 52 12.07 -1.97 -1.87
C GLY A 52 11.10 -2.96 -2.52
N ALA A 53 10.20 -2.47 -3.38
CA ALA A 53 9.16 -3.28 -4.03
C ALA A 53 8.70 -2.69 -5.37
N ASN A 54 7.92 -3.49 -6.12
CA ASN A 54 7.24 -3.06 -7.33
C ASN A 54 5.93 -2.33 -7.00
N ASN A 55 5.34 -1.62 -7.95
CA ASN A 55 4.00 -1.06 -7.73
C ASN A 55 2.94 -2.16 -7.73
N LEU A 56 1.90 -1.96 -6.94
CA LEU A 56 0.75 -2.85 -6.84
C LEU A 56 -0.48 -2.21 -7.47
N VAL A 57 -1.15 -2.95 -8.35
CA VAL A 57 -2.44 -2.59 -8.91
C VAL A 57 -3.48 -3.61 -8.44
N PHE A 58 -4.51 -3.13 -7.77
CA PHE A 58 -5.63 -3.96 -7.32
C PHE A 58 -6.86 -3.69 -8.18
N ILE A 59 -7.44 -4.74 -8.74
CA ILE A 59 -8.58 -4.65 -9.66
C ILE A 59 -9.79 -5.34 -9.02
N LEU A 60 -10.84 -4.54 -8.79
CA LEU A 60 -12.18 -5.04 -8.50
C LEU A 60 -12.97 -5.07 -9.82
N GLU A 61 -13.32 -6.26 -10.29
CA GLU A 61 -14.09 -6.39 -11.53
C GLU A 61 -15.51 -5.82 -11.31
N GLY A 62 -15.86 -4.83 -12.12
CA GLY A 62 -17.19 -4.21 -12.14
C GLY A 62 -17.92 -4.44 -13.46
N ASP A 63 -18.91 -3.61 -13.73
CA ASP A 63 -19.60 -3.58 -15.01
C ASP A 63 -18.67 -3.01 -16.10
N LYS A 64 -18.40 -3.82 -17.14
CA LYS A 64 -17.51 -3.46 -18.26
C LYS A 64 -18.10 -2.43 -19.22
N THR A 65 -19.38 -2.09 -19.06
CA THR A 65 -20.05 -1.04 -19.85
C THR A 65 -19.85 0.36 -19.27
N GLN A 66 -19.33 0.45 -18.03
CA GLN A 66 -19.07 1.70 -17.34
C GLN A 66 -17.59 2.10 -17.44
N GLU A 67 -17.33 3.41 -17.37
CA GLU A 67 -15.97 3.94 -17.30
C GLU A 67 -15.27 3.47 -16.02
N PRO A 68 -14.03 2.95 -16.09
CA PRO A 68 -13.31 2.49 -14.92
C PRO A 68 -12.87 3.67 -14.04
N LEU A 69 -12.91 3.46 -12.72
CA LEU A 69 -12.35 4.39 -11.74
C LEU A 69 -11.00 3.89 -11.25
N PHE A 70 -10.05 4.82 -11.09
CA PHE A 70 -8.73 4.53 -10.54
C PHE A 70 -8.45 5.41 -9.33
N PHE A 71 -8.11 4.76 -8.22
CA PHE A 71 -7.63 5.41 -7.00
C PHE A 71 -6.15 5.06 -6.81
N SER A 72 -5.36 6.07 -6.43
CA SER A 72 -3.93 5.90 -6.19
C SER A 72 -3.55 6.42 -4.81
N SER A 73 -2.61 5.75 -4.18
CA SER A 73 -1.95 6.17 -2.94
C SER A 73 -0.54 5.61 -2.95
N HIS A 74 0.38 6.24 -2.24
CA HIS A 74 1.71 5.69 -2.01
C HIS A 74 1.74 4.91 -0.71
N SER A 75 2.61 3.91 -0.63
CA SER A 75 2.69 2.99 0.50
C SER A 75 3.88 3.27 1.42
N ASP A 76 4.84 4.06 0.95
CA ASP A 76 6.07 4.36 1.66
C ASP A 76 5.94 5.54 2.61
N THR A 77 6.73 5.52 3.68
CA THR A 77 6.87 6.59 4.64
C THR A 77 8.27 7.22 4.55
N VAL A 78 8.35 8.47 4.98
CA VAL A 78 9.65 9.10 5.25
C VAL A 78 10.26 8.50 6.51
N LYS A 79 11.59 8.49 6.59
CA LYS A 79 12.29 8.09 7.81
C LYS A 79 12.00 9.12 8.92
N PRO A 80 11.79 8.68 10.17
CA PRO A 80 11.63 9.61 11.27
C PRO A 80 12.92 10.43 11.43
N GLU A 81 12.78 11.75 11.51
CA GLU A 81 13.91 12.59 11.93
C GLU A 81 14.28 12.24 13.37
N LYS A 82 15.58 12.05 13.64
CA LYS A 82 16.06 11.95 15.01
C LYS A 82 15.80 13.30 15.67
N VAL A 83 14.87 13.35 16.62
CA VAL A 83 14.82 14.46 17.58
C VAL A 83 16.15 14.39 18.33
N SER A 84 17.07 15.31 18.03
CA SER A 84 18.26 15.49 18.84
C SER A 84 17.78 15.77 20.26
N SER A 85 18.02 14.85 21.18
CA SER A 85 17.90 15.11 22.61
C SER A 85 18.86 16.25 22.94
N GLN A 86 18.33 17.48 22.97
CA GLN A 86 18.95 18.60 23.67
C GLN A 86 18.67 18.45 25.16
#